data_AF-W7B6G3-F1
#
_entry.id   AF-W7B6G3-F1
#
_cell.length_a   1.000
_cell.length_b   1.000
_cell.length_c   1.000
_cell.angle_alpha   90.00
_cell.angle_beta   90.00
_cell.angle_gamma   90.00
#
_symmetry.space_group_name_H-M   'P 1'
#
loop_
_entity.id
_entity.type
_entity.pdbx_description
1 polymer ?
#
loop_
_entity_poly.entity_id
_entity_poly.type
_entity_poly.pdbx_seq_one_letter_code
_entity_poly.pdbx_strand_id
1 'polypeptide(L)'
;MKKKIISGLPNLLESLKEERENQIREVTVEHVITHGNTAAINGQIFFAEGGRLEFCDVYRFASTVKTAKIKEIKRYWIEQNF
;
A
#
# COMPACT_ATOMS: atom_id res chain seq x y z
N MET A 1 6.01 -15.47 -4.09
CA MET A 1 6.41 -14.05 -4.27
C MET A 1 7.70 -13.76 -3.50
N LYS A 2 8.65 -13.02 -4.07
CA LYS A 2 9.87 -12.60 -3.36
C LYS A 2 9.59 -11.34 -2.55
N LYS A 3 10.08 -11.28 -1.30
CA LYS A 3 10.05 -10.08 -0.47
C LYS A 3 10.95 -9.01 -1.10
N LYS A 4 10.40 -7.84 -1.43
CA LYS A 4 11.15 -6.63 -1.82
C LYS A 4 11.27 -5.72 -0.60
N ILE A 5 12.46 -5.19 -0.33
CA ILE A 5 12.69 -4.19 0.72
C ILE A 5 13.13 -2.92 0.02
N ILE A 6 12.47 -1.81 0.34
CA ILE A 6 12.75 -0.49 -0.22
C ILE A 6 13.03 0.45 0.96
N SER A 7 14.16 1.13 0.91
CA SER A 7 14.63 2.00 2.00
C SER A 7 14.82 3.42 1.49
N GLY A 8 14.29 4.39 2.23
CA GLY A 8 14.37 5.81 1.90
C GLY A 8 13.25 6.29 0.98
N LEU A 9 12.85 7.54 1.18
CA LEU A 9 11.77 8.17 0.41
C LEU A 9 12.06 8.23 -1.10
N PRO A 10 13.27 8.56 -1.59
CA PRO A 10 13.54 8.61 -3.03
C PRO A 10 13.28 7.26 -3.73
N ASN A 11 13.80 6.18 -3.14
CA ASN A 11 13.64 4.84 -3.70
C ASN A 11 12.18 4.35 -3.64
N LEU A 12 11.44 4.75 -2.60
CA LEU A 12 10.01 4.48 -2.52
C LEU A 12 9.25 5.19 -3.65
N LEU A 13 9.50 6.49 -3.85
CA LEU A 13 8.86 7.26 -4.92
C LEU A 13 9.21 6.73 -6.31
N GLU A 14 10.45 6.29 -6.53
CA GLU A 14 10.85 5.64 -7.77
C GLU A 14 10.10 4.33 -8.00
N SER A 15 10.00 3.48 -6.97
CA SER A 15 9.28 2.20 -7.09
C SER A 15 7.80 2.35 -7.37
N LEU A 16 7.16 3.43 -6.91
CA LEU A 16 5.75 3.72 -7.19
C LEU A 16 5.53 4.16 -8.64
N LYS A 17 6.52 4.80 -9.28
CA LYS A 17 6.44 5.18 -10.70
C LYS A 17 6.53 3.98 -11.64
N GLU A 18 7.19 2.90 -11.21
CA GLU A 18 7.25 1.64 -11.95
C GLU A 18 5.92 0.86 -11.86
N GLU A 19 5.11 1.13 -10.83
CA GLU A 19 3.80 0.53 -10.66
C GLU A 19 2.80 1.12 -11.66
N ARG A 20 1.79 0.31 -12.00
CA ARG A 20 0.89 0.55 -13.12
C ARG A 20 -0.11 1.68 -12.89
N GLU A 21 0.32 2.86 -12.45
CA GLU A 21 -0.54 4.03 -12.20
C GLU A 21 -1.44 4.34 -13.42
N ASN A 22 -0.88 4.21 -14.63
CA ASN A 22 -1.62 4.41 -15.88
C ASN A 22 -2.62 3.28 -16.23
N GLN A 23 -2.67 2.20 -15.44
CA GLN A 23 -3.58 1.07 -15.65
C GLN A 23 -4.58 0.90 -14.51
N ILE A 24 -4.53 1.71 -13.46
CA ILE A 24 -5.52 1.66 -12.38
C ILE A 24 -6.81 2.34 -12.86
N ARG A 25 -7.92 1.60 -12.80
CA ARG A 25 -9.27 2.12 -13.09
C ARG A 25 -9.95 2.62 -11.83
N GLU A 26 -9.81 1.88 -10.74
CA GLU A 26 -10.53 2.12 -9.50
C GLU A 26 -9.77 1.56 -8.30
N VAL A 27 -9.85 2.25 -7.16
CA VAL A 27 -9.36 1.77 -5.87
C VAL A 27 -10.51 1.84 -4.88
N THR A 28 -10.82 0.72 -4.24
CA THR A 28 -11.76 0.67 -3.13
C THR A 28 -11.00 0.47 -1.83
N VAL A 29 -11.45 1.16 -0.79
CA VAL A 29 -10.96 0.98 0.58
C VAL A 29 -12.08 0.32 1.37
N GLU A 30 -11.80 -0.86 1.92
CA GLU A 30 -12.79 -1.63 2.69
C GLU A 30 -12.70 -1.29 4.18
N HIS A 31 -11.48 -1.33 4.73
CA HIS A 31 -11.26 -1.02 6.13
C HIS A 31 -10.07 -0.09 6.34
N VAL A 32 -10.21 0.75 7.35
CA VAL A 32 -9.13 1.55 7.95
C VAL A 32 -9.16 1.28 9.45
N ILE A 33 -8.13 0.64 9.97
CA ILE A 33 -8.02 0.25 11.39
C ILE A 33 -6.81 0.95 11.99
N THR A 34 -7.00 1.64 13.11
CA THR A 34 -5.93 2.37 13.80
C THR A 34 -5.78 1.89 15.23
N HIS A 35 -4.54 1.72 15.70
CA HIS A 35 -4.24 1.47 17.11
C HIS A 35 -2.84 1.97 17.48
N GLY A 36 -2.75 2.86 18.46
CA GLY A 36 -1.48 3.43 18.90
C GLY A 36 -0.73 4.14 17.77
N ASN A 37 0.50 3.71 17.48
CA ASN A 37 1.32 4.22 16.38
C ASN A 37 1.29 3.31 15.13
N THR A 38 0.23 2.51 14.98
CA THR A 38 0.05 1.59 13.86
C THR A 38 -1.31 1.83 13.20
N ALA A 39 -1.35 1.70 11.88
CA ALA A 39 -2.60 1.64 11.12
C ALA A 39 -2.54 0.52 10.09
N ALA A 40 -3.69 -0.04 9.73
CA ALA A 40 -3.84 -1.00 8.64
C ALA A 40 -4.95 -0.51 7.71
N ILE A 41 -4.71 -0.61 6.41
CA ILE A 41 -5.69 -0.27 5.37
C ILE A 41 -5.72 -1.45 4.40
N ASN A 42 -6.91 -1.93 4.06
CA ASN A 42 -7.09 -2.94 3.03
C ASN A 42 -8.18 -2.55 2.04
N GLY A 43 -8.14 -3.18 0.88
CA GLY A 43 -9.16 -3.05 -0.15
C GLY A 43 -8.69 -3.63 -1.48
N GLN A 44 -9.27 -3.12 -2.57
CA GLN A 44 -9.04 -3.65 -3.91
C GLN A 44 -8.57 -2.55 -4.86
N ILE A 45 -7.72 -2.94 -5.80
CA ILE A 45 -7.35 -2.16 -6.96
C ILE A 45 -7.88 -2.90 -8.18
N PHE A 46 -8.68 -2.23 -9.01
CA PHE A 46 -9.17 -2.73 -10.28
C PHE A 46 -8.40 -2.08 -11.42
N PHE A 47 -7.90 -2.89 -12.35
CA PHE A 47 -7.15 -2.39 -13.50
C PHE A 47 -8.04 -2.21 -14.73
N ALA A 48 -7.65 -1.30 -15.63
CA ALA A 48 -8.39 -0.94 -16.83
C ALA A 48 -8.48 -2.10 -17.85
N GLU A 49 -7.42 -2.92 -17.94
CA GLU A 49 -7.35 -4.07 -18.86
C GLU A 49 -7.96 -5.36 -18.26
N GLY A 50 -8.62 -5.25 -17.10
CA GLY A 50 -9.13 -6.38 -16.33
C GLY A 50 -8.14 -6.85 -15.25
N GLY A 51 -8.60 -7.80 -14.43
CA GLY A 51 -7.89 -8.25 -13.23
C GLY A 51 -8.12 -7.35 -12.01
N ARG A 52 -7.87 -7.91 -10.82
CA ARG A 52 -7.92 -7.17 -9.56
C ARG A 52 -6.74 -7.54 -8.66
N LEU A 53 -6.36 -6.60 -7.81
CA LEU A 53 -5.35 -6.77 -6.78
C LEU A 53 -5.99 -6.48 -5.43
N GLU A 54 -6.00 -7.49 -4.55
CA GLU A 54 -6.34 -7.29 -3.14
C GLU A 54 -5.08 -6.78 -2.42
N PHE A 55 -5.20 -5.70 -1.65
CA PHE A 55 -4.09 -5.14 -0.89
C PHE A 55 -4.39 -5.03 0.60
N CYS A 56 -3.32 -5.12 1.39
CA CYS A 56 -3.30 -4.73 2.80
C CYS A 56 -1.97 -4.04 3.12
N ASP A 57 -2.04 -2.77 3.49
CA ASP A 57 -0.91 -1.94 3.89
C ASP A 57 -0.97 -1.69 5.40
N VAL A 58 0.11 -2.08 6.10
CA VAL A 58 0.31 -1.80 7.52
C VAL A 58 1.35 -0.69 7.68
N TYR A 59 0.93 0.41 8.27
CA TYR A 59 1.74 1.60 8.52
C TYR A 59 2.23 1.62 9.96
N ARG A 60 3.51 1.96 10.15
CA ARG A 60 4.07 2.27 11.47
C ARG A 60 4.50 3.73 11.51
N PHE A 61 3.95 4.48 12.45
CA PHE A 61 4.30 5.86 12.72
C PHE A 61 5.48 5.96 13.70
N ALA A 62 6.26 7.02 13.59
CA ALA A 62 7.42 7.25 14.46
C ALA A 62 7.03 7.32 15.95
N SER A 63 5.84 7.85 16.25
CA SER A 63 5.24 7.94 17.58
C SER A 63 3.71 8.06 17.47
N THR A 64 3.02 8.31 18.57
CA THR A 64 1.55 8.49 18.64
C THR A 64 1.08 9.94 18.51
N VAL A 65 2.00 10.90 18.35
CA VAL A 65 1.63 12.32 18.22
C VAL A 65 0.94 12.58 16.88
N LYS A 66 0.03 13.55 16.82
CA LYS A 66 -0.78 13.86 15.62
C LYS A 66 0.05 14.18 14.37
N THR A 67 1.29 14.61 14.53
CA THR A 67 2.21 14.99 13.45
C THR A 67 3.27 13.93 13.14
N ALA A 68 3.19 12.75 13.77
CA ALA A 68 4.15 11.67 13.57
C ALA A 68 4.19 11.26 12.09
N LYS A 69 5.39 11.17 11.55
CA LYS A 69 5.60 10.68 10.18
C LYS A 69 5.56 9.16 10.14
N ILE A 70 5.22 8.62 8.98
CA ILE A 70 5.33 7.19 8.68
C ILE A 70 6.83 6.84 8.62
N LYS A 71 7.24 5.80 9.33
CA LYS A 71 8.63 5.28 9.31
C LYS A 71 8.75 3.93 8.61
N GLU A 72 7.64 3.23 8.42
CA GLU A 72 7.62 1.92 7.77
C GLU A 72 6.23 1.68 7.17
N ILE A 73 6.22 1.07 5.97
CA ILE A 73 5.03 0.54 5.31
C ILE A 73 5.33 -0.93 5.02
N LYS A 74 4.48 -1.83 5.49
CA LYS A 74 4.52 -3.24 5.13
C LYS A 74 3.28 -3.57 4.31
N ARG A 75 3.51 -3.96 3.07
CA ARG A 75 2.47 -4.14 2.05
C ARG A 75 2.34 -5.60 1.67
N TYR A 76 1.11 -6.06 1.58
CA TYR A 76 0.73 -7.41 1.17
C TYR A 76 -0.24 -7.32 0.01
N TRP A 77 0.02 -8.10 -1.03
CA TRP A 77 -0.75 -8.11 -2.26
C TRP A 77 -1.12 -9.52 -2.66
N ILE A 78 -2.34 -9.67 -3.16
CA ILE A 78 -2.82 -10.91 -3.78
C ILE A 78 -3.40 -10.52 -5.13
N GLU A 79 -2.71 -10.93 -6.20
CA GLU A 79 -3.21 -10.79 -7.56
C GLU A 79 -4.30 -11.83 -7.80
N GLN A 80 -5.41 -11.39 -8.38
CA GLN A 80 -6.48 -12.26 -8.83
C GLN A 80 -6.64 -12.10 -10.34
N ASN A 81 -6.26 -13.17 -11.04
CA ASN A 81 -6.41 -13.28 -12.48
C ASN A 81 -7.68 -14.09 -12.77
N PHE A 82 -8.53 -13.59 -13.67
CA PHE A 82 -9.72 -14.30 -14.17
C PHE A 82 -9.41 -14.97 -15.50
#